data_AF-A0A952S498-F1
#
_entry.id   AF-A0A952S498-F1
#
_cell.length_a   1.000
_cell.length_b   1.000
_cell.length_c   1.000
_cell.angle_alpha   90.00
_cell.angle_beta   90.00
_cell.angle_gamma   90.00
#
_symmetry.space_group_name_H-M   'P 1'
#
loop_
_entity.id
_entity.type
_entity.pdbx_description
1 polymer ?
#
loop_
_entity_poly.entity_id
_entity_poly.type
_entity_poly.pdbx_seq_one_letter_code
_entity_poly.pdbx_strand_id
1 'polypeptide(L)'
;MPGIVFDSSVYINALRKGDESIFLLRNYEDRNGQMPVWLSVVVLEELLAGAVDIKTQKLLARIQKVFESNNRLLVPNKTDWVETGK
;
A
#
# COMPACT_ATOMS: atom_id res chain seq x y z
N MET A 1 4.53 -11.52 10.32
CA MET A 1 5.82 -10.91 9.89
C MET A 1 5.83 -9.47 10.38
N PRO A 2 6.91 -9.00 11.03
CA PRO A 2 7.00 -7.60 11.43
C PRO A 2 7.15 -6.70 10.19
N GLY A 3 6.42 -5.60 10.16
CA GLY A 3 6.40 -4.68 9.03
C GLY A 3 5.39 -3.57 9.24
N ILE A 4 5.46 -2.54 8.41
CA ILE A 4 4.57 -1.38 8.47
C ILE A 4 3.59 -1.47 7.31
N VAL A 5 2.31 -1.28 7.60
CA VAL A 5 1.25 -1.08 6.61
C VAL A 5 0.77 0.34 6.77
N PHE A 6 0.80 1.13 5.69
CA PHE A 6 0.21 2.46 5.70
C PHE A 6 -1.28 2.39 5.37
N ASP A 7 -2.05 3.22 6.04
CA ASP A 7 -3.45 3.47 5.72
C ASP A 7 -3.60 4.32 4.45
N SER A 8 -4.76 4.29 3.80
CA SER A 8 -5.05 5.08 2.59
C SER A 8 -4.85 6.58 2.81
N SER A 9 -5.12 7.10 4.01
CA SER A 9 -4.91 8.52 4.36
C SER A 9 -3.47 9.00 4.13
N VAL A 10 -2.47 8.16 4.36
CA VAL A 10 -1.04 8.48 4.13
C VAL A 10 -0.79 8.71 2.64
N TYR A 11 -1.28 7.79 1.80
CA TYR A 11 -1.13 7.86 0.36
C TYR A 11 -1.95 9.00 -0.26
N ILE A 12 -3.17 9.25 0.22
CA ILE A 12 -4.02 10.35 -0.25
C ILE A 12 -3.34 11.70 -0.03
N ASN A 13 -2.74 11.91 1.14
CA ASN A 13 -2.01 13.15 1.43
C ASN A 13 -0.83 13.36 0.46
N ALA A 14 -0.08 12.29 0.15
CA ALA A 14 1.03 12.34 -0.79
C ALA A 14 0.56 12.59 -2.24
N LEU A 15 -0.49 11.88 -2.70
CA LEU A 15 -1.10 12.09 -4.02
C LEU A 15 -1.56 13.53 -4.23
N ARG A 16 -2.25 14.11 -3.22
CA ARG A 16 -2.72 15.50 -3.27
C ARG A 16 -1.57 16.51 -3.37
N LYS A 17 -0.40 16.18 -2.81
CA LYS A 17 0.81 17.00 -2.87
C LYS A 17 1.65 16.72 -4.13
N GLY A 18 1.27 15.75 -4.95
CA GLY A 18 2.09 15.26 -6.06
C GLY A 18 3.38 14.58 -5.61
N ASP A 19 3.45 14.15 -4.35
CA ASP A 19 4.62 13.49 -3.78
C ASP A 19 4.59 11.99 -4.11
N GLU A 20 5.23 11.63 -5.22
CA GLU A 20 5.33 10.24 -5.64
C GLU A 20 6.37 9.43 -4.84
N SER A 21 7.15 10.07 -3.95
CA SER A 21 8.20 9.39 -3.18
C SER A 21 7.64 8.38 -2.18
N ILE A 22 6.43 8.61 -1.65
CA ILE A 22 5.74 7.69 -0.73
C ILE A 22 5.58 6.29 -1.33
N PHE A 23 5.48 6.21 -2.66
CA PHE A 23 5.24 4.98 -3.39
C PHE A 23 6.51 4.18 -3.68
N LEU A 24 7.66 4.83 -3.52
CA LEU A 24 8.98 4.22 -3.66
C LEU A 24 9.53 3.74 -2.30
N LEU A 25 8.84 4.03 -1.19
CA LEU A 25 9.19 3.53 0.14
C LEU A 25 9.08 2.01 0.17
N ARG A 26 10.22 1.33 0.03
CA ARG A 26 10.35 -0.10 0.24
C ARG A 26 10.53 -0.42 1.72
N ASN A 27 11.28 0.41 2.43
CA ASN A 27 11.53 0.28 3.85
C ASN A 27 11.23 1.62 4.53
N TYR A 28 10.70 1.57 5.74
CA TYR A 28 10.54 2.70 6.64
C TYR A 28 11.65 2.65 7.69
N GLU A 29 12.34 3.76 7.91
CA GLU A 29 13.38 3.85 8.92
C GLU A 29 12.80 4.44 10.20
N ASP A 30 12.91 3.70 11.30
CA ASP A 30 12.57 4.18 12.64
C ASP A 30 13.80 4.11 13.57
N ARG A 31 13.59 4.40 14.86
CA ARG A 31 14.67 4.35 15.86
C ARG A 31 15.27 2.96 16.07
N ASN A 32 14.58 1.91 15.62
CA ASN A 32 14.94 0.51 15.80
C ASN A 32 15.50 -0.12 14.51
N GLY A 33 15.53 0.62 13.39
CA GLY A 33 16.14 0.21 12.13
C GLY A 33 15.20 0.29 10.93
N GLN A 34 15.54 -0.43 9.86
CA GLN A 34 14.71 -0.51 8.66
C GLN A 34 13.62 -1.58 8.81
N MET A 35 12.36 -1.17 8.69
CA MET A 35 11.22 -2.09 8.62
C MET A 35 10.67 -2.16 7.19
N PRO A 36 10.34 -3.34 6.67
CA PRO A 36 9.71 -3.45 5.35
C PRO A 36 8.33 -2.80 5.38
N VAL A 37 8.05 -2.00 4.34
CA VAL A 37 6.71 -1.50 4.07
C VAL A 37 5.96 -2.53 3.25
N TRP A 38 4.71 -2.78 3.64
CA TRP A 38 3.77 -3.66 2.98
C TRP A 38 2.60 -2.83 2.42
N LEU A 39 2.01 -3.31 1.33
CA LEU A 39 0.81 -2.73 0.76
C LEU A 39 -0.37 -3.69 0.97
N SER A 40 -1.47 -3.20 1.51
CA SER A 40 -2.72 -3.97 1.56
C SER A 40 -3.50 -3.80 0.25
N VAL A 41 -4.05 -4.89 -0.27
CA VAL A 41 -4.96 -4.84 -1.43
C VAL A 41 -6.20 -4.01 -1.13
N VAL A 42 -6.69 -4.01 0.11
CA VAL A 42 -7.86 -3.20 0.53
C VAL A 42 -7.53 -1.71 0.45
N VAL A 43 -6.35 -1.30 0.94
CA VAL A 43 -5.88 0.09 0.83
C VAL A 43 -5.69 0.48 -0.64
N LEU A 44 -5.17 -0.42 -1.47
CA LEU A 44 -5.05 -0.19 -2.91
C LEU A 44 -6.42 0.02 -3.58
N GLU A 45 -7.43 -0.76 -3.22
CA GLU A 45 -8.80 -0.61 -3.72
C GLU A 45 -9.43 0.73 -3.31
N GLU A 46 -9.24 1.18 -2.07
CA GLU A 46 -9.67 2.51 -1.62
C GLU A 46 -9.04 3.64 -2.44
N LEU A 47 -7.74 3.52 -2.74
CA LEU A 47 -7.03 4.50 -3.57
C LEU A 47 -7.51 4.48 -5.02
N LEU A 48 -7.75 3.29 -5.58
CA LEU A 48 -8.30 3.13 -6.93
C LEU A 48 -9.72 3.70 -7.03
N ALA A 49 -10.55 3.53 -6.01
CA ALA A 49 -11.89 4.11 -5.95
C ALA A 49 -11.88 5.65 -6.01
N GLY A 50 -10.84 6.29 -5.45
CA GLY A 50 -10.63 7.74 -5.51
C GLY A 50 -9.86 8.22 -6.75
N ALA A 51 -9.29 7.33 -7.55
CA ALA A 51 -8.42 7.67 -8.68
C ALA A 51 -9.24 7.99 -9.95
N VAL A 52 -9.70 9.23 -10.06
CA VAL A 52 -10.53 9.70 -11.19
C VAL A 52 -9.75 9.91 -12.49
N ASP A 53 -8.46 10.21 -12.41
CA ASP A 53 -7.63 10.51 -13.57
C ASP A 53 -6.71 9.34 -13.97
N ILE A 54 -6.41 9.27 -15.27
CA ILE A 54 -5.61 8.18 -15.87
C ILE A 54 -4.15 8.16 -15.36
N LYS A 55 -3.61 9.30 -14.93
CA LYS A 55 -2.23 9.37 -14.43
C LYS A 55 -2.15 8.69 -13.08
N THR A 56 -3.08 8.98 -12.17
CA THR A 56 -3.17 8.34 -10.84
C THR A 56 -3.45 6.84 -10.96
N GLN A 57 -4.36 6.43 -11.84
CA GLN A 57 -4.62 4.99 -12.09
C GLN A 57 -3.36 4.25 -12.58
N LYS A 58 -2.61 4.84 -13.52
CA LYS A 58 -1.35 4.26 -14.01
C LYS A 58 -0.28 4.20 -12.93
N LEU A 59 -0.21 5.20 -12.07
CA LEU A 59 0.70 5.23 -10.92
C LEU A 59 0.37 4.08 -9.96
N LEU A 60 -0.89 3.94 -9.54
CA LEU A 60 -1.36 2.87 -8.65
C LEU A 60 -1.10 1.47 -9.24
N ALA A 61 -1.32 1.28 -10.55
CA ALA A 61 -1.00 0.01 -11.22
C ALA A 61 0.51 -0.31 -11.22
N ARG A 62 1.39 0.69 -11.33
CA ARG A 62 2.84 0.49 -11.21
C ARG A 62 3.22 0.08 -9.78
N ILE A 63 2.61 0.72 -8.79
CA ILE A 63 2.85 0.46 -7.38
C ILE A 63 2.45 -0.96 -7.02
N GLN A 64 1.25 -1.38 -7.43
CA GLN A 64 0.77 -2.75 -7.27
C GLN A 64 1.83 -3.75 -7.78
N LYS A 65 2.29 -3.59 -9.03
CA LYS A 65 3.33 -4.46 -9.61
C LYS A 65 4.63 -4.48 -8.80
N VAL A 66 5.04 -3.35 -8.24
CA VAL A 66 6.24 -3.28 -7.39
C VAL A 66 6.03 -4.08 -6.10
N PHE A 67 4.92 -3.91 -5.40
CA PHE A 67 4.67 -4.65 -4.16
C PHE A 67 4.44 -6.14 -4.42
N GLU A 68 3.75 -6.51 -5.50
CA GLU A 68 3.60 -7.90 -5.95
C GLU A 68 4.95 -8.55 -6.25
N SER A 69 5.79 -7.91 -7.06
CA SER A 69 7.09 -8.48 -7.45
C SER A 69 8.08 -8.64 -6.29
N ASN A 70 7.88 -7.90 -5.19
CA ASN A 70 8.67 -8.04 -3.98
C ASN A 70 8.05 -8.99 -2.94
N ASN A 71 6.94 -9.68 -3.24
CA ASN A 71 6.14 -10.45 -2.27
C ASN A 71 5.73 -9.61 -1.04
N ARG A 72 5.40 -8.33 -1.25
CA ARG A 72 5.00 -7.36 -0.22
C ARG A 72 3.57 -6.85 -0.38
N LEU A 73 2.78 -7.43 -1.28
CA LEU A 73 1.34 -7.19 -1.38
C LEU A 73 0.61 -8.17 -0.45
N LEU A 74 -0.12 -7.64 0.52
CA LEU A 74 -1.00 -8.39 1.41
C LEU A 74 -2.36 -8.57 0.73
N VAL A 75 -2.74 -9.83 0.51
CA VAL A 75 -4.01 -10.21 -0.13
C VAL A 75 -4.77 -11.13 0.83
N PRO A 76 -5.56 -10.57 1.76
CA PRO A 76 -6.40 -11.37 2.63
C PRO A 76 -7.39 -12.19 1.80
N ASN A 77 -7.50 -13.47 2.11
CA ASN A 77 -8.42 -14.39 1.45
C ASN A 77 -9.71 -14.57 2.27
N LYS A 78 -10.66 -15.30 1.71
CA LYS A 78 -11.96 -15.58 2.36
C LYS A 78 -11.81 -16.13 3.79
N THR A 79 -10.87 -17.03 4.02
CA THR A 79 -10.63 -17.63 5.35
C THR A 79 -10.16 -16.57 6.33
N ASP A 80 -9.23 -15.70 5.93
CA ASP A 80 -8.73 -14.62 6.79
C ASP A 80 -9.90 -13.75 7.31
N TRP A 81 -10.86 -13.43 6.43
CA TRP A 81 -12.06 -12.67 6.81
C TRP A 81 -13.03 -13.44 7.70
N VAL A 82 -13.32 -14.71 7.36
CA VAL A 82 -14.31 -15.53 8.09
C VAL A 82 -13.84 -15.87 9.50
N GLU A 83 -12.53 -16.05 9.68
CA GLU A 83 -11.93 -16.36 10.98
C GLU A 83 -11.57 -15.11 11.79
N THR A 84 -11.72 -13.91 11.24
CA THR A 84 -11.49 -12.67 11.99
C THR A 84 -12.48 -12.56 13.15
N GLY A 85 -12.00 -12.69 14.39
CA GLY A 85 -12.79 -12.56 15.62
C GLY A 85 -13.27 -13.87 16.25
N LYS A 86 -12.91 -15.02 15.66
CA LYS A 86 -12.90 -16.30 16.38
C LYS A 86 -11.63 -16.44 17.21
#